data_AF-A0A2K8KX48-F1
#
_entry.id   AF-A0A2K8KX48-F1
#
_cell.length_a   1.000
_cell.length_b   1.000
_cell.length_c   1.000
_cell.angle_alpha   90.00
_cell.angle_beta   90.00
_cell.angle_gamma   90.00
#
_symmetry.space_group_name_H-M   'P 1'
#
loop_
_entity.id
_entity.type
_entity.pdbx_description
1 polymer ?
#
loop_
_entity_poly.entity_id
_entity_poly.type
_entity_poly.pdbx_seq_one_letter_code
_entity_poly.pdbx_strand_id
1 'polypeptide(L)'
;MSPLFQSLLIYALVLVVFATMVHSKGRHFNTIHPLEIAFLFMPWLTVVGMAYIFFGSIDALYERTGVWTFFWIMQVIGAGVVGSFVLTPRYLVKADTVAAKLLVNVIASLSISGIFAMSRVFLFALSGDAYFNGWPVE
;
A
#
# COMPACT_ATOMS: atom_id res chain seq x y z
N MET A 1 4.69 -7.78 20.42
CA MET A 1 4.05 -8.00 19.11
C MET A 1 5.02 -7.52 18.04
N SER A 2 5.28 -8.26 16.95
CA SER A 2 6.29 -7.83 15.96
C SER A 2 5.77 -6.62 15.13
N PRO A 3 6.62 -5.66 14.76
CA PRO A 3 6.21 -4.51 13.94
C PRO A 3 5.58 -4.89 12.60
N LEU A 4 6.03 -6.01 12.02
CA LEU A 4 5.52 -6.56 10.78
C LEU A 4 4.11 -7.17 10.94
N PHE A 5 3.85 -7.82 12.06
CA PHE A 5 2.49 -8.30 12.36
C PHE A 5 1.54 -7.14 12.65
N GLN A 6 2.00 -6.13 13.38
CA GLN A 6 1.22 -4.91 13.62
C GLN A 6 0.88 -4.18 12.32
N SER A 7 1.85 -4.07 11.39
CA SER A 7 1.62 -3.47 10.08
C SER A 7 0.59 -4.25 9.28
N LEU A 8 0.67 -5.59 9.28
CA LEU A 8 -0.29 -6.44 8.60
C LEU A 8 -1.72 -6.24 9.14
N LEU A 9 -1.87 -6.15 10.47
CA LEU A 9 -3.19 -5.94 11.10
C LEU A 9 -3.77 -4.57 10.76
N ILE A 10 -2.97 -3.49 10.85
CA ILE A 10 -3.39 -2.14 10.47
C ILE A 10 -3.77 -2.12 8.99
N TYR A 11 -2.94 -2.72 8.14
CA TYR A 11 -3.19 -2.83 6.72
C TYR A 11 -4.51 -3.55 6.43
N ALA A 12 -4.72 -4.73 7.01
CA ALA A 12 -5.90 -5.54 6.81
C ALA A 12 -7.16 -4.78 7.26
N LEU A 13 -7.11 -4.10 8.40
CA LEU A 13 -8.22 -3.28 8.88
C LEU A 13 -8.59 -2.18 7.88
N VAL A 14 -7.60 -1.39 7.43
CA VAL A 14 -7.82 -0.32 6.45
C VAL A 14 -8.31 -0.89 5.12
N LEU A 15 -7.70 -1.97 4.64
CA LEU A 15 -8.07 -2.64 3.40
C LEU A 15 -9.53 -3.10 3.45
N VAL A 16 -9.97 -3.75 4.53
CA VAL A 16 -11.37 -4.21 4.68
C VAL A 16 -12.33 -3.03 4.65
N VAL A 17 -12.05 -1.96 5.40
CA VAL A 17 -12.91 -0.76 5.45
C VAL A 17 -13.03 -0.13 4.06
N PHE A 18 -11.92 0.09 3.35
CA PHE A 18 -11.99 0.76 2.05
C PHE A 18 -12.45 -0.17 0.92
N ALA A 19 -12.06 -1.45 0.93
CA ALA A 19 -12.53 -2.41 -0.07
C ALA A 19 -14.04 -2.64 0.03
N THR A 20 -14.61 -2.64 1.24
CA THR A 20 -16.07 -2.71 1.41
C THR A 20 -16.78 -1.46 0.88
N MET A 21 -16.21 -0.26 1.05
CA MET A 21 -16.72 0.97 0.46
C MET A 21 -16.65 0.98 -1.06
N VAL A 22 -15.52 0.53 -1.64
CA VAL A 22 -15.34 0.41 -3.09
C VAL A 22 -16.32 -0.61 -3.65
N HIS A 23 -16.42 -1.78 -3.03
CA HIS A 23 -17.31 -2.86 -3.45
C HIS A 23 -18.80 -2.50 -3.32
N SER A 24 -19.22 -1.78 -2.28
CA SER A 24 -20.63 -1.39 -2.10
C SER A 24 -21.14 -0.53 -3.26
N LYS A 25 -20.29 0.33 -3.82
CA LYS A 25 -20.59 1.14 -5.01
C LYS A 25 -20.58 0.34 -6.32
N GLY A 26 -19.98 -0.86 -6.32
CA GLY A 26 -19.78 -1.69 -7.51
C GLY A 26 -20.56 -3.01 -7.54
N ARG A 27 -21.58 -3.18 -6.70
CA ARG A 27 -22.31 -4.45 -6.45
C ARG A 27 -22.72 -5.23 -7.70
N HIS A 28 -22.98 -4.57 -8.83
CA HIS A 28 -23.47 -5.23 -10.04
C HIS A 28 -22.42 -6.05 -10.83
N PHE A 29 -21.11 -5.90 -10.54
CA PHE A 29 -20.04 -6.48 -11.38
C PHE A 29 -19.12 -7.50 -10.68
N ASN A 30 -19.36 -7.80 -9.38
CA ASN A 30 -18.21 -7.97 -8.50
C ASN A 30 -18.25 -9.12 -7.49
N THR A 31 -18.63 -10.34 -7.86
CA THR A 31 -18.21 -11.49 -7.03
C THR A 31 -16.67 -11.56 -7.03
N ILE A 32 -16.07 -11.38 -5.85
CA ILE A 32 -14.63 -11.49 -5.60
C ILE A 32 -14.33 -12.96 -5.37
N HIS A 33 -13.52 -13.55 -6.23
CA HIS A 33 -13.02 -14.90 -6.05
C HIS A 33 -11.98 -14.90 -4.92
N PRO A 34 -11.92 -15.93 -4.04
CA PRO A 34 -10.97 -15.95 -2.92
C PRO A 34 -9.50 -15.75 -3.33
N LEU A 35 -9.09 -16.30 -4.48
CA LEU A 35 -7.75 -16.11 -5.04
C LEU A 35 -7.41 -14.65 -5.36
N GLU A 36 -8.42 -13.81 -5.61
CA GLU A 36 -8.22 -12.39 -5.90
C GLU A 36 -7.80 -11.60 -4.65
N ILE A 37 -8.13 -12.11 -3.45
CA ILE A 37 -7.82 -11.46 -2.18
C ILE A 37 -6.30 -11.32 -2.00
N ALA A 38 -5.51 -12.29 -2.47
CA ALA A 38 -4.06 -12.24 -2.37
C ALA A 38 -3.46 -11.01 -3.08
N PHE A 39 -4.03 -10.60 -4.23
CA PHE A 39 -3.55 -9.44 -4.98
C PHE A 39 -3.87 -8.12 -4.29
N LEU A 40 -4.88 -8.10 -3.41
CA LEU A 40 -5.15 -6.92 -2.59
C LEU A 40 -4.00 -6.64 -1.64
N PHE A 41 -3.18 -7.62 -1.26
CA PHE A 41 -2.05 -7.44 -0.34
C PHE A 41 -0.73 -7.03 -1.03
N MET A 42 -0.68 -6.95 -2.37
CA MET A 42 0.53 -6.52 -3.09
C MET A 42 1.04 -5.13 -2.68
N PRO A 43 0.19 -4.13 -2.44
CA PRO A 43 0.64 -2.83 -1.93
C PRO A 43 1.27 -2.91 -0.55
N TRP A 44 0.79 -3.80 0.34
CA TRP A 44 1.43 -4.04 1.63
C TRP A 44 2.81 -4.66 1.48
N LEU A 45 2.95 -5.68 0.64
CA LEU A 45 4.25 -6.29 0.33
C LEU A 45 5.23 -5.26 -0.21
N THR A 46 4.74 -4.35 -1.04
CA THR A 46 5.53 -3.25 -1.59
C THR A 46 5.98 -2.27 -0.51
N VAL A 47 5.10 -1.88 0.43
CA VAL A 47 5.50 -1.08 1.60
C VAL A 47 6.57 -1.79 2.39
N VAL A 48 6.38 -3.07 2.74
CA VAL A 48 7.34 -3.81 3.55
C VAL A 48 8.70 -3.92 2.84
N GLY A 49 8.69 -4.25 1.53
CA GLY A 49 9.90 -4.36 0.73
C GLY A 49 10.64 -3.03 0.58
N MET A 50 9.92 -1.96 0.25
CA MET A 50 10.51 -0.63 0.15
C MET A 50 11.03 -0.14 1.49
N ALA A 51 10.26 -0.32 2.55
CA ALA A 51 10.64 0.14 3.87
C ALA A 51 11.91 -0.56 4.36
N TYR A 52 12.13 -1.83 4.01
CA TYR A 52 13.41 -2.51 4.27
C TYR A 52 14.57 -1.87 3.51
N ILE A 53 14.37 -1.53 2.22
CA ILE A 53 15.40 -0.94 1.36
C ILE A 53 15.72 0.52 1.74
N PHE A 54 14.70 1.34 2.02
CA PHE A 54 14.83 2.77 2.26
C PHE A 54 15.10 3.14 3.71
N PHE A 55 14.48 2.46 4.68
CA PHE A 55 14.77 2.76 6.09
C PHE A 55 16.00 2.02 6.59
N GLY A 56 16.33 0.85 6.02
CA GLY A 56 17.59 0.16 6.30
C GLY A 56 18.84 0.93 5.88
N SER A 57 18.71 1.96 5.02
CA SER A 57 19.82 2.78 4.53
C SER A 57 19.96 4.15 5.20
N ILE A 58 19.08 4.50 6.15
CA ILE A 58 19.08 5.80 6.84
C ILE A 58 19.28 5.60 8.35
N ASP A 59 20.54 5.59 8.78
CA ASP A 59 20.92 5.43 10.20
C ASP A 59 20.30 6.52 11.11
N ALA A 60 20.18 7.76 10.60
CA ALA A 60 19.62 8.90 11.34
C ALA A 60 18.12 8.76 11.70
N LEU A 61 17.36 7.91 10.98
CA LEU A 61 15.94 7.68 11.26
C LEU A 61 15.74 6.66 12.39
N TYR A 62 16.69 5.75 12.59
CA TYR A 62 16.66 4.76 13.66
C TYR A 62 16.88 5.37 15.05
N GLU A 63 17.64 6.46 15.14
CA GLU A 63 17.91 7.16 16.40
C GLU A 63 16.66 7.83 16.99
N ARG A 64 15.64 8.12 16.17
CA ARG A 64 14.36 8.74 16.58
C ARG A 64 13.17 7.78 16.41
N THR A 65 13.11 6.77 17.28
CA THR A 65 12.14 5.66 17.27
C THR A 65 10.66 6.05 17.10
N GLY A 66 10.22 7.17 17.67
CA GLY A 66 8.84 7.64 17.55
C GLY A 66 8.46 8.13 16.15
N VAL A 67 9.36 8.86 15.49
CA VAL A 67 9.16 9.41 14.14
C VAL A 67 9.13 8.29 13.11
N TRP A 68 10.05 7.32 13.24
CA TRP A 68 10.07 6.13 12.41
C TRP A 68 8.76 5.34 12.48
N THR A 69 8.25 5.13 13.70
CA THR A 69 6.98 4.41 13.93
C THR A 69 5.80 5.13 13.29
N PHE A 70 5.74 6.46 13.40
CA PHE A 70 4.70 7.27 12.77
C PHE A 70 4.74 7.15 11.24
N PHE A 71 5.91 7.31 10.63
CA PHE A 71 6.08 7.17 9.18
C PHE A 71 5.68 5.78 8.69
N TRP A 72 6.07 4.75 9.42
CA TRP A 72 5.70 3.38 9.11
C TRP A 72 4.18 3.19 9.11
N ILE A 73 3.49 3.61 10.18
CA ILE A 73 2.03 3.51 10.28
C ILE A 73 1.34 4.26 9.13
N MET A 74 1.79 5.47 8.82
CA MET A 74 1.20 6.27 7.74
C MET A 74 1.37 5.62 6.36
N GLN A 75 2.51 4.97 6.10
CA GLN A 75 2.71 4.24 4.85
C GLN A 75 1.80 3.03 4.73
N VAL A 76 1.64 2.29 5.83
CA VAL A 76 0.78 1.11 5.90
C VAL A 76 -0.69 1.50 5.68
N ILE A 77 -1.16 2.58 6.32
CA ILE A 77 -2.51 3.13 6.10
C ILE A 77 -2.67 3.55 4.63
N GLY A 78 -1.72 4.32 4.09
CA GLY A 78 -1.76 4.78 2.70
C GLY A 78 -1.83 3.62 1.71
N ALA A 79 -1.05 2.56 1.93
CA ALA A 79 -1.12 1.35 1.10
C ALA A 79 -2.43 0.58 1.25
N GLY A 80 -3.04 0.56 2.44
CA GLY A 80 -4.36 -0.05 2.66
C GLY A 80 -5.46 0.66 1.88
N VAL A 81 -5.44 2.00 1.89
CA VAL A 81 -6.35 2.84 1.11
C VAL A 81 -6.13 2.57 -0.38
N VAL A 82 -4.90 2.66 -0.85
CA VAL A 82 -4.55 2.49 -2.27
C VAL A 82 -4.81 1.06 -2.76
N GLY A 83 -4.56 0.05 -1.93
CA GLY A 83 -4.83 -1.35 -2.25
C GLY A 83 -6.32 -1.68 -2.40
N SER A 84 -7.21 -0.92 -1.77
CA SER A 84 -8.64 -1.05 -2.03
C SER A 84 -9.04 -0.73 -3.49
N PHE A 85 -8.26 0.11 -4.17
CA PHE A 85 -8.52 0.49 -5.56
C PHE A 85 -8.11 -0.56 -6.58
N VAL A 86 -7.44 -1.65 -6.17
CA VAL A 86 -7.14 -2.80 -7.05
C VAL A 86 -8.41 -3.40 -7.64
N LEU A 87 -9.54 -3.28 -6.94
CA LEU A 87 -10.85 -3.75 -7.40
C LEU A 87 -11.52 -2.80 -8.40
N THR A 88 -11.09 -1.54 -8.48
CA THR A 88 -11.76 -0.50 -9.27
C THR A 88 -11.75 -0.74 -10.78
N PRO A 89 -10.66 -1.22 -11.42
CA PRO A 89 -10.64 -1.47 -12.86
C PRO A 89 -11.70 -2.47 -13.34
N ARG A 90 -12.20 -3.35 -12.45
CA ARG A 90 -13.30 -4.28 -12.77
C ARG A 90 -14.64 -3.58 -13.05
N TYR A 91 -14.78 -2.31 -12.69
CA TYR A 91 -15.93 -1.50 -13.06
C TYR A 91 -15.87 -0.98 -14.50
N LEU A 92 -14.66 -0.95 -15.08
CA LEU A 92 -14.40 -0.38 -16.40
C LEU A 92 -14.13 -1.47 -17.43
N VAL A 93 -13.54 -2.59 -17.01
CA VAL A 93 -13.15 -3.71 -17.88
C VAL A 93 -14.04 -4.91 -17.58
N LYS A 94 -14.77 -5.36 -18.60
CA LYS A 94 -15.62 -6.54 -18.50
C LYS A 94 -14.74 -7.80 -18.38
N ALA A 95 -14.89 -8.52 -17.28
CA ALA A 95 -14.14 -9.75 -16.98
C ALA A 95 -15.11 -10.88 -16.61
N ASP A 96 -15.61 -11.58 -17.64
CA ASP A 96 -16.67 -12.58 -17.47
C ASP A 96 -16.13 -13.94 -16.97
N THR A 97 -14.84 -14.24 -17.20
CA THR A 97 -14.18 -15.49 -16.77
C THR A 97 -13.31 -15.29 -15.53
N VAL A 98 -13.07 -16.35 -14.76
CA VAL A 98 -12.18 -16.31 -13.59
C VAL A 98 -10.75 -15.90 -13.98
N ALA A 99 -10.24 -16.41 -15.10
CA ALA A 99 -8.92 -16.06 -15.61
C ALA A 99 -8.81 -14.57 -15.96
N ALA A 100 -9.84 -13.99 -16.60
CA ALA A 100 -9.86 -12.55 -16.91
C ALA A 100 -9.91 -11.69 -15.65
N LYS A 101 -10.70 -12.09 -14.64
CA LYS A 101 -10.77 -11.38 -13.34
C LYS A 101 -9.42 -11.38 -12.63
N LEU A 102 -8.75 -12.54 -12.58
CA LEU A 102 -7.41 -12.66 -12.02
C LEU A 102 -6.40 -11.80 -12.77
N LEU A 103 -6.40 -11.83 -14.10
CA LEU A 103 -5.48 -11.02 -14.91
C LEU A 103 -5.66 -9.52 -14.66
N VAL A 104 -6.90 -9.03 -14.63
CA VAL A 104 -7.20 -7.62 -14.34
C VAL A 104 -6.68 -7.24 -12.95
N ASN A 105 -6.91 -8.05 -11.93
CA ASN A 105 -6.44 -7.75 -10.58
C ASN A 105 -4.92 -7.87 -10.43
N VAL A 106 -4.27 -8.80 -11.14
CA VAL A 106 -2.81 -8.90 -11.17
C VAL A 106 -2.24 -7.60 -11.71
N ILE A 107 -2.68 -7.17 -12.90
CA ILE A 107 -2.21 -5.94 -13.54
C ILE A 107 -2.51 -4.74 -12.63
N ALA A 108 -3.74 -4.61 -12.13
CA ALA A 108 -4.14 -3.53 -11.25
C ALA A 108 -3.28 -3.48 -9.98
N SER A 109 -3.05 -4.64 -9.34
CA SER A 109 -2.26 -4.74 -8.11
C SER A 109 -0.80 -4.34 -8.34
N LEU A 110 -0.19 -4.77 -9.45
CA LEU A 110 1.18 -4.42 -9.79
C LEU A 110 1.30 -2.94 -10.18
N SER A 111 0.40 -2.42 -11.01
CA SER A 111 0.41 -1.01 -11.42
C SER A 111 0.20 -0.07 -10.24
N ILE A 112 -0.78 -0.37 -9.39
CA ILE A 112 -1.05 0.42 -8.18
C ILE A 112 0.13 0.37 -7.21
N SER A 113 0.71 -0.82 -7.01
CA SER A 113 1.90 -0.96 -6.18
C SER A 113 3.09 -0.20 -6.74
N GLY A 114 3.30 -0.25 -8.06
CA GLY A 114 4.37 0.50 -8.74
C GLY A 114 4.18 2.02 -8.66
N ILE A 115 2.96 2.52 -8.87
CA ILE A 115 2.64 3.95 -8.71
C ILE A 115 2.83 4.37 -7.26
N PHE A 116 2.35 3.58 -6.31
CA PHE A 116 2.53 3.83 -4.89
C PHE A 116 4.02 3.89 -4.56
N ALA A 117 4.80 2.91 -5.01
CA ALA A 117 6.25 2.88 -4.81
C ALA A 117 6.93 4.11 -5.39
N MET A 118 6.70 4.45 -6.67
CA MET A 118 7.27 5.63 -7.29
C MET A 118 6.88 6.91 -6.53
N SER A 119 5.61 7.08 -6.17
CA SER A 119 5.16 8.26 -5.41
C SER A 119 5.92 8.41 -4.09
N ARG A 120 6.26 7.30 -3.43
CA ARG A 120 7.04 7.30 -2.19
C ARG A 120 8.50 7.60 -2.43
N VAL A 121 9.12 7.01 -3.46
CA VAL A 121 10.50 7.37 -3.84
C VAL A 121 10.60 8.86 -4.15
N PHE A 122 9.66 9.42 -4.92
CA PHE A 122 9.60 10.85 -5.21
C PHE A 122 9.42 11.68 -3.94
N LEU A 123 8.50 11.31 -3.06
CA LEU A 123 8.30 12.01 -1.79
C LEU A 123 9.57 11.98 -0.93
N PHE A 124 10.26 10.83 -0.83
CA PHE A 124 11.51 10.73 -0.09
C PHE A 124 12.65 11.51 -0.74
N ALA A 125 12.75 11.52 -2.07
CA ALA A 125 13.75 12.30 -2.78
C ALA A 125 13.52 13.81 -2.59
N LEU A 126 12.27 14.27 -2.68
CA LEU A 126 11.88 15.67 -2.48
C LEU A 126 11.98 16.10 -1.01
N SER A 127 11.63 15.21 -0.08
CA SER A 127 11.66 15.50 1.34
C SER A 127 13.06 15.34 1.92
N GLY A 128 13.92 14.48 1.37
CA GLY A 128 15.28 14.25 1.87
C GLY A 128 16.10 15.53 1.91
N ASP A 129 16.06 16.33 0.85
CA ASP A 129 16.78 17.61 0.80
C ASP A 129 16.25 18.63 1.83
N ALA A 130 14.95 18.60 2.12
CA ALA A 130 14.29 19.49 3.08
C ALA A 130 14.40 18.99 4.55
N TYR A 131 14.42 17.69 4.77
CA TYR A 131 14.41 17.07 6.10
C TYR A 131 15.81 16.94 6.70
N PHE A 132 16.86 16.72 5.87
CA PHE A 132 18.22 16.54 6.36
C PHE A 132 19.01 17.86 6.49
N ASN A 133 18.69 18.89 5.70
CA ASN A 133 19.38 20.19 5.77
C ASN A 133 18.64 21.25 6.61
N GLY A 134 17.35 21.05 6.92
CA GLY A 134 16.47 22.10 7.47
C GLY A 134 15.98 21.91 8.92
N TRP A 135 16.24 20.78 9.57
CA TRP A 135 15.72 20.53 10.91
C TRP A 135 16.69 21.02 12.00
N PRO A 136 16.26 21.87 12.95
CA PRO A 136 17.12 22.27 14.07
C PRO A 136 17.62 21.05 14.83
N VAL A 137 18.95 21.00 14.97
CA VAL A 137 19.68 20.02 15.75
C VAL A 137 19.57 20.44 17.22
N GLU A 138 18.41 20.16 17.81
CA GLU A 138 18.27 20.09 19.28
C GLU A 138 18.37 18.63 19.72
#